data_AF-A0A840FLJ4-F1
#
_entry.id   AF-A0A840FLJ4-F1
#
_cell.length_a   1.000
_cell.length_b   1.000
_cell.length_c   1.000
_cell.angle_alpha   90.00
_cell.angle_beta   90.00
_cell.angle_gamma   90.00
#
_symmetry.space_group_name_H-M   'P 1'
#
loop_
_entity.id
_entity.type
_entity.pdbx_description
1 polymer ?
#
loop_
_entity_poly.entity_id
_entity_poly.type
_entity_poly.pdbx_seq_one_letter_code
_entity_poly.pdbx_strand_id
1 'polypeptide(L)'
;MILKSAFPFVLMFLAWSAGAQSITTLEQLTLQPTILAGRGIVTSCGIRFSGIAVQPGSSSGVDLVDGSIAIDSDGFTLVKAGFKTGDLKDSAENLRISGKKVAWIRTEGGTPLAPTNNKIIDSENPGFHMFGATLESGLSALEGLLADKKLWIGFSGGAGQDRVFAGTARMDQRTRSEFASCLGELASTLKSKK
;
A
#
# COMPACT_ATOMS: atom_id res chain seq x y z
N MET A 1 0.26 51.25 -43.14
CA MET A 1 1.52 50.95 -42.42
C MET A 1 1.12 50.25 -41.13
N ILE A 2 1.59 49.02 -40.99
CA ILE A 2 1.12 48.01 -40.04
C ILE A 2 2.04 48.04 -38.81
N LEU A 3 1.51 47.77 -37.61
CA LEU A 3 1.97 46.77 -36.63
C LEU A 3 1.98 47.24 -35.15
N LYS A 4 1.33 46.38 -34.35
CA LYS A 4 1.73 45.89 -33.02
C LYS A 4 1.45 46.78 -31.80
N SER A 5 0.28 46.56 -31.21
CA SER A 5 0.17 46.44 -29.74
C SER A 5 -0.23 44.99 -29.43
N ALA A 6 0.76 44.19 -29.05
CA ALA A 6 0.56 42.80 -28.67
C ALA A 6 -0.06 42.71 -27.27
N PHE A 7 -1.24 42.11 -27.18
CA PHE A 7 -1.68 41.36 -26.01
C PHE A 7 -0.60 40.31 -25.68
N PRO A 8 -0.24 40.14 -24.39
CA PRO A 8 -0.89 39.05 -23.67
C PRO A 8 -1.05 39.35 -22.18
N PHE A 9 -2.27 39.24 -21.67
CA PHE A 9 -2.48 39.02 -20.25
C PHE A 9 -3.42 37.83 -20.10
N VAL A 10 -3.15 37.05 -19.06
CA VAL A 10 -3.89 35.86 -18.60
C VAL A 10 -3.46 34.55 -19.26
N LEU A 11 -2.23 34.12 -18.96
CA LEU A 11 -2.00 32.70 -18.68
C LEU A 11 -2.73 32.39 -17.37
N MET A 12 -4.02 32.05 -17.45
CA MET A 12 -4.70 31.37 -16.36
C MET A 12 -4.10 29.96 -16.31
N PHE A 13 -3.09 29.79 -15.45
CA PHE A 13 -2.70 28.47 -14.98
C PHE A 13 -3.97 27.80 -14.46
N LEU A 14 -4.46 26.81 -15.22
CA LEU A 14 -5.32 25.76 -14.71
C LEU A 14 -4.49 25.02 -13.65
N ALA A 15 -4.40 25.59 -12.46
CA ALA A 15 -4.13 24.83 -11.26
C ALA A 15 -5.32 23.89 -11.12
N TRP A 16 -5.23 22.72 -11.77
CA TRP A 16 -6.07 21.60 -11.38
C TRP A 16 -5.88 21.47 -9.88
N SER A 17 -6.95 21.72 -9.16
CA SER A 17 -7.06 21.48 -7.73
C SER A 17 -6.66 20.03 -7.52
N ALA A 18 -5.41 19.82 -7.11
CA ALA A 18 -5.01 18.57 -6.50
C ALA A 18 -5.98 18.39 -5.33
N GLY A 19 -6.95 17.50 -5.50
CA GLY A 19 -7.97 17.26 -4.49
C GLY A 19 -7.26 17.02 -3.17
N ALA A 20 -7.64 17.76 -2.14
CA ALA A 20 -7.05 17.60 -0.82
C ALA A 20 -7.20 16.14 -0.39
N GLN A 21 -6.09 15.40 -0.37
CA GLN A 21 -6.07 14.04 0.14
C GLN A 21 -5.93 14.13 1.66
N SER A 22 -6.92 13.60 2.39
CA SER A 22 -6.80 13.49 3.84
C SER A 22 -5.79 12.40 4.20
N ILE A 23 -4.74 12.79 4.92
CA ILE A 23 -3.77 11.86 5.49
C ILE A 23 -4.27 11.49 6.89
N THR A 24 -4.51 10.20 7.12
CA THR A 24 -4.92 9.66 8.42
C THR A 24 -3.78 8.86 9.01
N THR A 25 -3.44 9.14 10.27
CA THR A 25 -2.33 8.44 10.95
C THR A 25 -2.81 7.08 11.46
N LEU A 26 -2.00 6.04 11.24
CA LEU A 26 -2.19 4.72 11.82
C LEU A 26 -1.49 4.70 13.18
N GLU A 27 -2.26 4.58 14.26
CA GLU A 27 -1.71 4.64 15.62
C GLU A 27 -0.98 3.34 16.01
N GLN A 28 -1.43 2.21 15.45
CA GLN A 28 -0.89 0.88 15.76
C GLN A 28 -0.66 0.09 14.48
N LEU A 29 0.35 0.49 13.70
CA LEU A 29 0.77 -0.32 12.56
C LEU A 29 1.59 -1.52 13.07
N THR A 30 1.14 -2.71 12.71
CA THR A 30 1.81 -3.99 12.99
C THR A 30 2.33 -4.57 11.69
N LEU A 31 3.46 -5.27 11.74
CA LEU A 31 4.06 -5.96 10.60
C LEU A 31 4.25 -7.43 10.95
N GLN A 32 3.89 -8.31 10.02
CA GLN A 32 4.01 -9.76 10.16
C GLN A 32 4.59 -10.36 8.88
N PRO A 33 5.49 -11.34 8.95
CA PRO A 33 5.99 -11.99 7.75
C PRO A 33 4.87 -12.83 7.10
N THR A 34 4.84 -12.85 5.78
CA THR A 34 3.95 -13.73 4.99
C THR A 34 4.80 -14.64 4.13
N ILE A 35 4.63 -15.95 4.31
CA ILE A 35 5.41 -16.96 3.60
C ILE A 35 4.42 -17.90 2.91
N LEU A 36 4.60 -18.09 1.61
CA LEU A 36 3.92 -19.13 0.86
C LEU A 36 4.96 -20.18 0.45
N ALA A 37 4.76 -21.42 0.89
CA ALA A 37 5.61 -22.54 0.53
C ALA A 37 4.77 -23.65 -0.13
N GLY A 38 4.98 -23.84 -1.44
CA GLY A 38 4.36 -24.91 -2.20
C GLY A 38 5.23 -26.17 -2.15
N ARG A 39 4.71 -27.27 -1.59
CA ARG A 39 5.43 -28.56 -1.51
C ARG A 39 6.82 -28.47 -0.84
N GLY A 40 6.93 -27.60 0.16
CA GLY A 40 8.19 -27.38 0.90
C GLY A 40 9.17 -26.42 0.24
N ILE A 41 8.82 -25.82 -0.90
CA ILE A 41 9.63 -24.80 -1.59
C ILE A 41 8.95 -23.44 -1.40
N VAL A 42 9.71 -22.45 -0.92
CA VAL A 42 9.22 -21.08 -0.80
C VAL A 42 8.96 -20.49 -2.20
N THR A 43 7.72 -20.10 -2.43
CA THR A 43 7.24 -19.50 -3.68
C THR A 43 6.87 -18.04 -3.54
N SER A 44 6.59 -17.54 -2.32
CA SER A 44 6.40 -16.12 -2.09
C SER A 44 6.80 -15.70 -0.67
N CYS A 45 7.41 -14.52 -0.57
CA CYS A 45 7.81 -13.89 0.69
C CYS A 45 7.32 -12.46 0.73
N GLY A 46 6.73 -12.05 1.85
CA GLY A 46 6.21 -10.71 2.00
C GLY A 46 6.06 -10.27 3.44
N ILE A 47 5.49 -9.09 3.59
CA ILE A 47 5.14 -8.48 4.86
C ILE A 47 3.66 -8.11 4.79
N ARG A 48 2.87 -8.66 5.71
CA ARG A 48 1.53 -8.17 6.03
C ARG A 48 1.67 -6.96 6.95
N PHE A 49 0.88 -5.94 6.69
CA PHE A 49 0.71 -4.79 7.55
C PHE A 49 -0.76 -4.69 7.98
N SER A 50 -1.00 -4.33 9.23
CA SER A 50 -2.34 -4.01 9.70
C SER A 50 -2.29 -2.89 10.72
N GLY A 51 -3.25 -1.96 10.66
CA GLY A 51 -3.35 -0.90 11.64
C GLY A 51 -4.71 -0.27 11.71
N ILE A 52 -4.95 0.42 12.82
CA ILE A 52 -6.18 1.15 13.11
C ILE A 52 -5.87 2.64 13.06
N ALA A 53 -6.79 3.40 12.47
CA ALA A 53 -6.75 4.85 12.41
C ALA A 53 -8.08 5.43 12.90
N VAL A 54 -8.02 6.47 13.74
CA VAL A 54 -9.21 7.25 14.11
C VAL A 54 -9.52 8.24 12.99
N GLN A 55 -10.79 8.33 12.60
CA GLN A 55 -11.23 9.21 11.53
C GLN A 55 -11.10 10.68 11.94
N PRO A 56 -10.62 11.57 11.04
CA PRO A 56 -10.52 12.99 11.34
C PRO A 56 -11.88 13.58 11.74
N GLY A 57 -11.93 14.27 12.88
CA GLY A 57 -13.15 14.91 13.37
C GLY A 57 -14.19 13.96 13.97
N SER A 58 -13.86 12.67 14.14
CA SER A 58 -14.72 11.69 14.81
C SER A 58 -14.16 11.30 16.17
N SER A 59 -15.03 11.11 17.17
CA SER A 59 -14.66 10.61 18.49
C SER A 59 -14.71 9.08 18.61
N SER A 60 -15.38 8.40 17.66
CA SER A 60 -15.53 6.94 17.66
C SER A 60 -15.32 6.30 16.29
N GLY A 61 -15.30 7.07 15.20
CA GLY A 61 -15.12 6.53 13.86
C GLY A 61 -13.70 6.00 13.67
N VAL A 62 -13.58 4.76 13.21
CA VAL A 62 -12.30 4.10 12.96
C VAL A 62 -12.23 3.52 11.56
N ASP A 63 -11.02 3.50 11.03
CA ASP A 63 -10.64 2.77 9.83
C ASP A 63 -9.64 1.67 10.21
N LEU A 64 -9.96 0.42 9.87
CA LEU A 64 -9.08 -0.72 10.00
C LEU A 64 -8.47 -1.02 8.63
N VAL A 65 -7.16 -0.81 8.52
CA VAL A 65 -6.37 -1.03 7.30
C VAL A 65 -5.63 -2.35 7.43
N ASP A 66 -5.65 -3.16 6.38
CA ASP A 66 -4.93 -4.44 6.32
C ASP A 66 -4.47 -4.69 4.90
N GLY A 67 -3.30 -5.30 4.75
CA GLY A 67 -2.74 -5.62 3.46
C GLY A 67 -1.37 -6.28 3.53
N SER A 68 -0.79 -6.55 2.37
CA SER A 68 0.51 -7.18 2.24
C SER A 68 1.25 -6.71 1.00
N ILE A 69 2.57 -6.70 1.10
CA ILE A 69 3.51 -6.58 -0.03
C ILE A 69 4.31 -7.87 -0.08
N ALA A 70 4.28 -8.60 -1.19
CA ALA A 70 4.99 -9.86 -1.33
C ALA A 70 5.71 -9.97 -2.68
N ILE A 71 6.87 -10.61 -2.69
CA ILE A 71 7.58 -11.01 -3.90
C ILE A 71 7.21 -12.45 -4.21
N ASP A 72 6.89 -12.72 -5.47
CA ASP A 72 6.66 -14.07 -5.97
C ASP A 72 7.91 -14.63 -6.67
N SER A 73 8.05 -15.96 -6.63
CA SER A 73 9.09 -16.74 -7.32
C SER A 73 9.07 -16.62 -8.84
N ASP A 74 8.03 -16.01 -9.42
CA ASP A 74 7.94 -15.66 -10.82
C ASP A 74 8.51 -14.25 -11.13
N GLY A 75 9.08 -13.57 -10.13
CA GLY A 75 9.86 -12.34 -10.32
C GLY A 75 9.02 -11.07 -10.40
N PHE A 76 7.86 -11.05 -9.76
CA PHE A 76 7.02 -9.84 -9.63
C PHE A 76 6.64 -9.59 -8.17
N THR A 77 6.17 -8.37 -7.90
CA THR A 77 5.65 -7.97 -6.60
C THR A 77 4.14 -7.97 -6.64
N LEU A 78 3.51 -8.59 -5.64
CA LEU A 78 2.07 -8.51 -5.40
C LEU A 78 1.79 -7.60 -4.22
N VAL A 79 0.83 -6.70 -4.43
CA VAL A 79 0.22 -5.92 -3.35
C VAL A 79 -1.22 -6.35 -3.22
N LYS A 80 -1.66 -6.57 -1.98
CA LYS A 80 -3.06 -6.78 -1.61
C LYS A 80 -3.39 -5.83 -0.47
N ALA A 81 -4.41 -5.01 -0.57
CA ALA A 81 -4.82 -4.19 0.56
C ALA A 81 -6.30 -3.80 0.49
N GLY A 82 -6.87 -3.55 1.67
CA GLY A 82 -8.23 -3.09 1.85
C GLY A 82 -8.32 -2.32 3.17
N PHE A 83 -9.45 -1.62 3.34
CA PHE A 83 -9.80 -1.10 4.64
C PHE A 83 -11.30 -1.15 4.89
N LYS A 84 -11.64 -1.29 6.17
CA LYS A 84 -13.01 -1.22 6.66
C LYS A 84 -13.18 0.01 7.53
N THR A 85 -14.41 0.48 7.63
CA THR A 85 -14.79 1.68 8.37
C THR A 85 -15.96 1.34 9.29
N GLY A 86 -15.95 1.84 10.53
CA GLY A 86 -17.07 1.69 11.46
C GLY A 86 -16.84 2.45 12.76
N ASP A 87 -17.50 2.02 13.83
CA ASP A 87 -17.31 2.57 15.17
C ASP A 87 -16.26 1.77 15.95
N LEU A 88 -15.49 2.44 16.82
CA LEU A 88 -14.47 1.84 17.68
C LEU A 88 -15.06 0.75 18.61
N LYS A 89 -16.35 0.84 18.92
CA LYS A 89 -17.07 -0.15 19.73
C LYS A 89 -17.46 -1.41 18.94
N ASP A 90 -17.45 -1.34 17.62
CA ASP A 90 -17.79 -2.47 16.77
C ASP A 90 -16.63 -3.46 16.73
N SER A 91 -16.95 -4.75 16.67
CA SER A 91 -15.96 -5.77 16.37
C SER A 91 -15.54 -5.70 14.90
N ALA A 92 -14.33 -6.19 14.57
CA ALA A 92 -13.73 -6.07 13.24
C ALA A 92 -14.57 -6.71 12.11
N GLU A 93 -15.40 -7.70 12.45
CA GLU A 93 -16.36 -8.34 11.54
C GLU A 93 -17.56 -7.47 11.20
N ASN A 94 -17.96 -6.54 12.08
CA ASN A 94 -19.10 -5.65 11.90
C ASN A 94 -18.75 -4.35 11.17
N LEU A 95 -17.45 -4.06 10.98
CA LEU A 95 -16.99 -2.91 10.23
C LEU A 95 -17.39 -3.02 8.75
N ARG A 96 -17.83 -1.90 8.17
CA ARG A 96 -18.27 -1.81 6.77
C ARG A 96 -17.07 -1.74 5.83
N ILE A 97 -17.10 -2.53 4.76
CA ILE A 97 -16.13 -2.44 3.67
C ILE A 97 -16.21 -1.06 2.99
N SER A 98 -15.07 -0.41 2.77
CA SER A 98 -15.03 0.93 2.18
C SER A 98 -15.39 0.95 0.69
N GLY A 99 -15.08 -0.13 -0.03
CA GLY A 99 -15.22 -0.21 -1.49
C GLY A 99 -14.15 0.58 -2.26
N LYS A 100 -13.16 1.15 -1.57
CA LYS A 100 -12.03 1.84 -2.21
C LYS A 100 -10.93 0.85 -2.57
N LYS A 101 -10.25 1.11 -3.69
CA LYS A 101 -9.19 0.26 -4.20
C LYS A 101 -7.83 0.79 -3.75
N VAL A 102 -6.92 -0.10 -3.38
CA VAL A 102 -5.53 0.30 -3.14
C VAL A 102 -4.93 0.77 -4.47
N ALA A 103 -4.47 2.02 -4.48
CA ALA A 103 -3.95 2.69 -5.65
C ALA A 103 -2.42 2.70 -5.67
N TRP A 104 -1.81 2.83 -4.49
CA TRP A 104 -0.36 2.79 -4.35
C TRP A 104 0.04 2.51 -2.90
N ILE A 105 1.27 2.02 -2.72
CA ILE A 105 1.94 1.91 -1.43
C ILE A 105 3.34 2.50 -1.54
N ARG A 106 3.82 3.23 -0.53
CA ARG A 106 5.14 3.84 -0.55
C ARG A 106 5.78 3.81 0.85
N THR A 107 7.05 3.48 0.93
CA THR A 107 7.87 3.74 2.13
C THR A 107 8.59 5.09 2.02
N GLU A 108 8.91 5.70 3.15
CA GLU A 108 9.58 7.00 3.19
C GLU A 108 10.86 7.04 2.33
N GLY A 109 10.95 8.02 1.42
CA GLY A 109 12.05 8.16 0.47
C GLY A 109 12.13 7.06 -0.61
N GLY A 110 11.16 6.16 -0.69
CA GLY A 110 11.09 5.09 -1.70
C GLY A 110 10.16 5.43 -2.88
N THR A 111 10.30 4.66 -3.95
CA THR A 111 9.42 4.72 -5.13
C THR A 111 8.04 4.11 -4.79
N PRO A 112 6.91 4.74 -5.19
CA PRO A 112 5.60 4.14 -5.01
C PRO A 112 5.47 2.80 -5.75
N LEU A 113 4.99 1.77 -5.04
CA LEU A 113 4.37 0.60 -5.64
C LEU A 113 3.04 1.04 -6.25
N ALA A 114 2.90 0.92 -7.56
CA ALA A 114 1.67 1.23 -8.26
C ALA A 114 1.32 0.09 -9.25
N PRO A 115 0.03 -0.06 -9.63
CA PRO A 115 -0.41 -1.10 -10.55
C PRO A 115 0.29 -1.02 -11.90
N THR A 116 0.95 -2.11 -12.30
CA THR A 116 1.45 -2.25 -13.66
C THR A 116 0.28 -2.21 -14.65
N ASN A 117 0.37 -1.34 -15.66
CA ASN A 117 -0.68 -1.13 -16.67
C ASN A 117 -2.05 -0.71 -16.08
N ASN A 118 -2.08 -0.05 -14.92
CA ASN A 118 -3.30 0.39 -14.24
C ASN A 118 -4.28 -0.76 -13.91
N LYS A 119 -3.80 -2.01 -13.82
CA LYS A 119 -4.64 -3.18 -13.55
C LYS A 119 -4.74 -3.43 -12.04
N ILE A 120 -5.94 -3.24 -11.50
CA ILE A 120 -6.31 -3.62 -10.14
C ILE A 120 -7.42 -4.65 -10.23
N ILE A 121 -7.24 -5.80 -9.58
CA ILE A 121 -8.23 -6.88 -9.49
C ILE A 121 -8.83 -6.95 -8.10
N ASP A 122 -10.04 -7.49 -8.01
CA ASP A 122 -10.67 -7.76 -6.73
C ASP A 122 -10.04 -9.02 -6.12
N SER A 123 -9.83 -9.02 -4.81
CA SER A 123 -9.34 -10.19 -4.09
C SER A 123 -10.51 -11.10 -3.71
N GLU A 124 -10.21 -12.37 -3.43
CA GLU A 124 -11.17 -13.30 -2.81
C GLU A 124 -11.71 -12.79 -1.46
N ASN A 125 -10.92 -11.97 -0.76
CA ASN A 125 -11.35 -11.32 0.47
C ASN A 125 -12.21 -10.09 0.13
N PRO A 126 -13.49 -10.04 0.53
CA PRO A 126 -14.36 -8.91 0.22
C PRO A 126 -13.76 -7.57 0.70
N GLY A 127 -13.71 -6.58 -0.19
CA GLY A 127 -13.18 -5.25 0.12
C GLY A 127 -11.67 -5.10 0.03
N PHE A 128 -10.95 -6.17 -0.33
CA PHE A 128 -9.53 -6.12 -0.63
C PHE A 128 -9.33 -6.14 -2.14
N HIS A 129 -8.34 -5.38 -2.59
CA HIS A 129 -7.97 -5.31 -3.98
C HIS A 129 -6.48 -5.62 -4.12
N MET A 130 -6.10 -6.10 -5.30
CA MET A 130 -4.74 -6.54 -5.60
C MET A 130 -4.22 -5.91 -6.87
N PHE A 131 -2.92 -5.66 -6.91
CA PHE A 131 -2.21 -5.32 -8.13
C PHE A 131 -0.81 -5.92 -8.13
N GLY A 132 -0.28 -6.10 -9.35
CA GLY A 132 1.13 -6.44 -9.56
C GLY A 132 1.96 -5.17 -9.75
N ALA A 133 3.19 -5.19 -9.27
CA ALA A 133 4.22 -4.17 -9.47
C ALA A 133 5.55 -4.84 -9.87
N THR A 134 6.53 -4.04 -10.30
CA THR A 134 7.86 -4.54 -10.64
C THR A 134 8.57 -5.10 -9.39
N LEU A 135 9.48 -6.05 -9.60
CA LEU A 135 10.31 -6.62 -8.53
C LEU A 135 11.16 -5.54 -7.83
N GLU A 136 11.77 -4.65 -8.62
CA GLU A 136 12.65 -3.58 -8.11
C GLU A 136 11.91 -2.65 -7.14
N SER A 137 10.73 -2.16 -7.52
CA SER A 137 9.93 -1.31 -6.65
C SER A 137 9.50 -2.06 -5.39
N GLY A 138 9.16 -3.34 -5.51
CA GLY A 138 8.84 -4.23 -4.38
C GLY A 138 9.97 -4.36 -3.38
N LEU A 139 11.17 -4.66 -3.86
CA LEU A 139 12.37 -4.74 -3.04
C LEU A 139 12.63 -3.42 -2.31
N SER A 140 12.57 -2.29 -3.01
CA SER A 140 12.74 -0.96 -2.39
C SER A 140 11.71 -0.69 -1.28
N ALA A 141 10.45 -1.09 -1.48
CA ALA A 141 9.42 -0.97 -0.47
C ALA A 141 9.71 -1.87 0.75
N LEU A 142 10.08 -3.13 0.53
CA LEU A 142 10.37 -4.09 1.61
C LEU A 142 11.63 -3.70 2.40
N GLU A 143 12.67 -3.21 1.72
CA GLU A 143 13.87 -2.63 2.35
C GLU A 143 13.51 -1.42 3.24
N GLY A 144 12.62 -0.55 2.76
CA GLY A 144 12.12 0.57 3.56
C GLY A 144 11.41 0.10 4.84
N LEU A 145 10.58 -0.95 4.74
CA LEU A 145 9.91 -1.53 5.91
C LEU A 145 10.91 -2.14 6.90
N LEU A 146 11.94 -2.83 6.41
CA LEU A 146 13.00 -3.39 7.25
C LEU A 146 13.86 -2.32 7.94
N ALA A 147 13.94 -1.13 7.35
CA ALA A 147 14.60 0.04 7.91
C ALA A 147 13.67 0.89 8.81
N ASP A 148 12.51 0.35 9.23
CA ASP A 148 11.50 1.02 10.06
C ASP A 148 11.02 2.37 9.49
N LYS A 149 11.04 2.50 8.16
CA LYS A 149 10.56 3.72 7.50
C LYS A 149 9.05 3.83 7.56
N LYS A 150 8.54 5.06 7.54
CA LYS A 150 7.09 5.31 7.48
C LYS A 150 6.48 4.71 6.23
N LEU A 151 5.41 3.94 6.41
CA LEU A 151 4.58 3.37 5.36
C LEU A 151 3.44 4.32 5.05
N TRP A 152 3.18 4.51 3.76
CA TRP A 152 2.09 5.31 3.22
C TRP A 152 1.26 4.45 2.27
N ILE A 153 -0.06 4.46 2.43
CA ILE A 153 -0.98 3.60 1.68
C ILE A 153 -2.08 4.49 1.12
N GLY A 154 -2.16 4.58 -0.21
CA GLY A 154 -3.18 5.35 -0.91
C GLY A 154 -4.32 4.47 -1.38
N PHE A 155 -5.54 4.85 -1.04
CA PHE A 155 -6.76 4.24 -1.55
C PHE A 155 -7.56 5.27 -2.36
N SER A 156 -8.02 4.86 -3.54
CA SER A 156 -8.82 5.70 -4.43
C SER A 156 -10.04 4.98 -4.99
N GLY A 157 -10.92 5.74 -5.62
CA GLY A 157 -12.18 5.25 -6.16
C GLY A 157 -13.25 5.01 -5.08
N GLY A 158 -14.36 4.39 -5.49
CA GLY A 158 -15.55 4.23 -4.65
C GLY A 158 -16.26 5.57 -4.36
N ALA A 159 -17.18 5.57 -3.39
CA ALA A 159 -17.84 6.80 -2.93
C ALA A 159 -16.94 7.60 -1.96
N GLY A 160 -17.08 8.93 -1.96
CA GLY A 160 -16.34 9.84 -1.08
C GLY A 160 -14.90 10.12 -1.50
N GLN A 161 -14.15 10.86 -0.69
CA GLN A 161 -12.78 11.30 -1.00
C GLN A 161 -11.76 10.16 -0.96
N ASP A 162 -10.68 10.30 -1.74
CA ASP A 162 -9.50 9.45 -1.63
C ASP A 162 -8.92 9.51 -0.21
N ARG A 163 -8.35 8.40 0.25
CA ARG A 163 -7.81 8.26 1.61
C ARG A 163 -6.36 7.85 1.54
N VAL A 164 -5.53 8.53 2.33
CA VAL A 164 -4.13 8.13 2.54
C VAL A 164 -3.97 7.78 4.00
N PHE A 165 -3.43 6.58 4.26
CA PHE A 165 -3.05 6.15 5.60
C PHE A 165 -1.54 6.18 5.74
N ALA A 166 -1.04 6.63 6.87
CA ALA A 166 0.40 6.71 7.12
C ALA A 166 0.74 6.25 8.53
N GLY A 167 1.77 5.43 8.68
CA GLY A 167 2.20 4.94 9.98
C GLY A 167 3.62 4.40 9.94
N THR A 168 4.25 4.36 11.10
CA THR A 168 5.55 3.71 11.27
C THR A 168 5.33 2.48 12.15
N ALA A 169 5.85 1.34 11.72
CA ALA A 169 5.91 0.14 12.52
C ALA A 169 7.36 -0.28 12.67
N ARG A 170 7.72 -0.75 13.86
CA ARG A 170 9.02 -1.36 14.11
C ARG A 170 8.87 -2.85 14.02
N MET A 171 9.68 -3.49 13.19
CA MET A 171 9.79 -4.94 13.22
C MET A 171 10.66 -5.38 14.38
N ASP A 172 10.15 -6.32 15.17
CA ASP A 172 10.98 -7.05 16.12
C ASP A 172 12.03 -7.91 15.40
N GLN A 173 13.06 -8.31 16.14
CA GLN A 173 14.19 -9.05 15.57
C GLN A 173 13.78 -10.42 15.01
N ARG A 174 12.75 -11.04 15.61
CA ARG A 174 12.22 -12.33 15.16
C ARG A 174 11.60 -12.19 13.77
N THR A 175 10.70 -11.23 13.61
CA THR A 175 10.01 -10.91 12.35
C THR A 175 11.01 -10.59 11.25
N ARG A 176 12.03 -9.76 11.54
CA ARG A 176 13.10 -9.48 10.56
C ARG A 176 13.86 -10.73 10.14
N SER A 177 14.18 -11.60 11.09
CA SER A 177 14.95 -12.83 10.83
C SER A 177 14.13 -13.83 10.00
N GLU A 178 12.86 -14.03 10.34
CA GLU A 178 11.94 -14.89 9.59
C GLU A 178 11.76 -14.40 8.15
N PHE A 179 11.58 -13.08 7.97
CA PHE A 179 11.45 -12.49 6.64
C PHE A 179 12.74 -12.59 5.81
N ALA A 180 13.90 -12.31 6.42
CA ALA A 180 15.19 -12.44 5.74
C ALA A 180 15.49 -13.90 5.33
N SER A 181 15.15 -14.87 6.18
CA SER A 181 15.26 -16.30 5.85
C SER A 181 14.40 -16.66 4.64
N CYS A 182 13.14 -16.20 4.63
CA CYS A 182 12.24 -16.42 3.50
C CYS A 182 12.84 -15.86 2.20
N LEU A 183 13.32 -14.61 2.20
CA LEU A 183 13.91 -14.00 1.02
C LEU A 183 15.14 -14.76 0.51
N GLY A 184 15.96 -15.31 1.42
CA GLY A 184 17.11 -16.15 1.07
C GLY A 184 16.71 -17.45 0.33
N GLU A 185 15.67 -18.12 0.82
CA GLU A 185 15.10 -19.31 0.18
C GLU A 185 14.46 -18.95 -1.17
N LEU A 186 13.67 -17.87 -1.24
CA LEU A 186 13.04 -17.41 -2.46
C LEU A 186 14.05 -17.01 -3.54
N ALA A 187 15.14 -16.35 -3.16
CA ALA A 187 16.23 -16.00 -4.08
C ALA A 187 16.89 -17.24 -4.68
N SER A 188 16.94 -18.35 -3.92
CA SER A 188 17.47 -19.63 -4.40
C SER A 188 16.52 -20.26 -5.43
N THR A 189 15.21 -20.23 -5.16
CA THR A 189 14.17 -20.65 -6.12
C THR A 189 14.23 -19.85 -7.41
N LEU A 190 14.33 -18.52 -7.32
CA LEU A 190 14.42 -17.61 -8.47
C LEU A 190 15.64 -17.90 -9.36
N LYS A 191 16.78 -18.26 -8.77
CA LYS A 191 17.99 -18.63 -9.51
C LYS A 191 17.82 -19.96 -10.24
N SER A 192 17.16 -20.95 -9.64
CA SER A 192 16.95 -22.26 -10.28
C SER A 192 16.00 -22.25 -11.48
N LYS A 193 15.17 -21.21 -11.62
CA LYS A 193 14.24 -21.03 -12.74
C LYS A 193 14.87 -20.33 -13.96
N LYS A 194 16.05 -19.74 -13.82
CA LYS A 194 16.82 -19.11 -14.91
C LYS A 194 17.79 -20.10 -15.53
#